data_AF-A0A759MC30-F1
#
_entry.id   AF-A0A759MC30-F1
#
_cell.length_a   1.000
_cell.length_b   1.000
_cell.length_c   1.000
_cell.angle_alpha   90.00
_cell.angle_beta   90.00
_cell.angle_gamma   90.00
#
_symmetry.space_group_name_H-M   'P 1'
#
loop_
_entity.id
_entity.type
_entity.pdbx_description
1 polymer ?
#
loop_
_entity_poly.entity_id
_entity_poly.type
_entity_poly.pdbx_seq_one_letter_code
_entity_poly.pdbx_strand_id
1 'polypeptide(L)'
;MLGTEITDMIVYYSRLMTGRVLNPLYLNYSHDDFNGELRLLILSVNDGLLKGRKISAMLDKTENIIADETINYLEKQKNKLKGLSNYLKQCRGTQHKKEIKSTTLILIDEAVHICDEGNEQMEKLIHQARKTRCLLWLHP
;
A
#
# COMPACT_ATOMS: atom_id res chain seq x y z
N MET A 1 -8.51 -21.36 -13.48
CA MET A 1 -7.53 -21.47 -12.37
C MET A 1 -6.59 -20.26 -12.30
N LEU A 2 -6.11 -19.67 -13.40
CA LEU A 2 -5.22 -18.49 -13.34
C LEU A 2 -5.88 -17.18 -12.81
N GLY A 3 -7.15 -16.94 -13.14
CA GLY A 3 -7.86 -15.72 -12.71
C GLY A 3 -8.10 -15.61 -11.19
N THR A 4 -8.28 -16.75 -10.51
CA THR A 4 -8.38 -16.80 -9.04
C THR A 4 -7.04 -16.50 -8.38
N GLU A 5 -5.93 -16.97 -8.93
CA GLU A 5 -4.59 -16.72 -8.38
C GLU A 5 -4.20 -15.24 -8.42
N ILE A 6 -4.45 -14.54 -9.53
CA ILE A 6 -4.14 -13.10 -9.63
C ILE A 6 -5.00 -12.30 -8.64
N THR A 7 -6.28 -12.67 -8.50
CA THR A 7 -7.20 -12.03 -7.55
C THR A 7 -6.71 -12.19 -6.10
N ASP A 8 -6.36 -13.41 -5.70
CA ASP A 8 -5.84 -13.70 -4.36
C ASP A 8 -4.52 -12.95 -4.10
N MET A 9 -3.65 -12.87 -5.10
CA MET A 9 -2.43 -12.07 -5.01
C MET A 9 -2.71 -10.58 -4.84
N ILE A 10 -3.68 -10.00 -5.57
CA ILE A 10 -4.09 -8.60 -5.41
C ILE A 10 -4.63 -8.35 -4.00
N VAL A 11 -5.45 -9.25 -3.47
CA VAL A 11 -5.99 -9.13 -2.10
C VAL A 11 -4.85 -9.18 -1.08
N TYR A 12 -3.94 -10.15 -1.21
CA TYR A 12 -2.79 -10.28 -0.30
C TYR A 12 -1.87 -9.06 -0.37
N TYR A 13 -1.53 -8.61 -1.59
CA TYR A 13 -0.79 -7.38 -1.85
C TYR A 13 -1.42 -6.16 -1.17
N SER A 14 -2.73 -5.97 -1.33
CA SER A 14 -3.43 -4.81 -0.77
C SER A 14 -3.41 -4.81 0.76
N ARG A 15 -3.37 -5.98 1.39
CA ARG A 15 -3.23 -6.14 2.85
C ARG A 15 -1.82 -5.78 3.33
N LEU A 16 -0.79 -6.16 2.56
CA LEU A 16 0.60 -5.78 2.85
C LEU A 16 0.80 -4.27 2.72
N MET A 17 0.23 -3.66 1.68
CA MET A 17 0.31 -2.22 1.45
C MET A 17 -0.30 -1.37 2.55
N THR A 18 -1.17 -1.95 3.37
CA THR A 18 -1.79 -1.26 4.52
C THR A 18 -1.26 -1.78 5.86
N GLY A 19 -0.15 -2.52 5.84
CA GLY A 19 0.55 -3.04 7.01
C GLY A 19 -0.22 -4.07 7.83
N ARG A 20 -1.36 -4.60 7.35
CA ARG A 20 -2.35 -5.33 8.17
C ARG A 20 -2.68 -4.63 9.50
N VAL A 21 -2.50 -3.30 9.61
CA VAL A 21 -2.66 -2.62 10.89
C VAL A 21 -4.15 -2.49 11.19
N LEU A 22 -4.68 -3.50 11.90
CA LEU A 22 -6.06 -3.59 12.37
C LEU A 22 -6.30 -2.75 13.63
N ASN A 23 -5.34 -1.93 14.04
CA ASN A 23 -5.58 -0.85 14.96
C ASN A 23 -4.88 0.41 14.49
N PRO A 24 -5.49 1.57 14.66
CA PRO A 24 -4.82 2.78 14.26
C PRO A 24 -3.57 2.96 15.12
N LEU A 25 -2.48 3.50 14.54
CA LEU A 25 -1.33 4.09 15.28
C LEU A 25 -1.75 5.14 16.34
N TYR A 26 -3.06 5.36 16.55
CA TYR A 26 -3.70 6.50 17.18
C TYR A 26 -4.15 6.25 18.63
N LEU A 27 -3.84 5.09 19.25
CA LEU A 27 -4.29 4.82 20.62
C LEU A 27 -3.13 4.34 21.51
N ASN A 28 -2.54 5.29 22.24
CA ASN A 28 -1.75 5.07 23.46
C ASN A 28 -0.52 4.16 23.36
N TYR A 29 0.30 4.32 22.34
CA TYR A 29 1.59 3.63 22.28
C TYR A 29 2.68 4.39 23.04
N SER A 30 3.53 3.65 23.77
CA SER A 30 4.80 4.19 24.26
C SER A 30 5.71 4.54 23.07
N HIS A 31 6.74 5.36 23.27
CA HIS A 31 7.65 5.75 22.18
C HIS A 31 8.32 4.56 21.49
N ASP A 32 8.61 3.48 22.23
CA ASP A 32 9.24 2.28 21.68
C ASP A 32 8.27 1.46 20.84
N ASP A 33 6.99 1.40 21.25
CA ASP A 33 5.95 0.75 20.47
C ASP A 33 5.70 1.48 19.15
N PHE A 34 5.70 2.82 19.16
CA PHE A 34 5.53 3.61 17.93
C PHE A 34 6.66 3.36 16.91
N ASN A 35 7.92 3.31 17.36
CA ASN A 35 9.04 2.95 16.49
C ASN A 35 8.93 1.51 15.96
N GLY A 36 8.45 0.58 16.78
CA GLY A 36 8.17 -0.80 16.38
C GLY A 36 7.13 -0.86 15.25
N GLU A 37 6.01 -0.16 15.41
CA GLU A 37 4.94 -0.10 14.41
C GLU A 37 5.41 0.54 13.10
N LEU A 38 6.21 1.62 13.15
CA LEU A 38 6.80 2.22 11.94
C LEU A 38 7.66 1.22 11.17
N ARG A 39 8.51 0.44 11.87
CA ARG A 39 9.34 -0.60 11.24
C ARG A 39 8.50 -1.70 10.61
N LEU A 40 7.45 -2.15 11.30
CA LEU A 40 6.53 -3.16 10.76
C LEU A 40 5.81 -2.65 9.50
N LEU A 41 5.36 -1.39 9.51
CA LEU A 41 4.78 -0.75 8.34
C LEU A 41 5.78 -0.72 7.17
N ILE A 42 7.01 -0.25 7.41
CA ILE A 42 8.06 -0.19 6.39
C ILE A 42 8.31 -1.57 5.78
N LEU A 43 8.48 -2.60 6.61
CA LEU A 43 8.71 -3.97 6.16
C LEU A 43 7.52 -4.51 5.34
N SER A 44 6.30 -4.26 5.81
CA SER A 44 5.09 -4.77 5.16
C SER A 44 4.85 -4.11 3.80
N VAL A 45 5.02 -2.78 3.70
CA VAL A 45 4.89 -2.06 2.43
C VAL A 45 6.00 -2.46 1.46
N ASN A 46 7.25 -2.64 1.94
CA ASN A 46 8.35 -3.16 1.12
C ASN A 46 8.06 -4.54 0.52
N ASP A 47 7.53 -5.49 1.31
CA ASP A 47 7.11 -6.79 0.75
C ASP A 47 5.96 -6.61 -0.24
N GLY A 48 4.99 -5.73 0.09
CA GLY A 48 3.93 -5.31 -0.81
C GLY A 48 4.48 -4.85 -2.17
N LEU A 49 5.47 -3.97 -2.19
CA LEU A 49 6.08 -3.45 -3.42
C LEU A 49 6.67 -4.57 -4.29
N LEU A 50 7.30 -5.57 -3.66
CA LEU A 50 7.81 -6.74 -4.36
C LEU A 50 6.68 -7.58 -4.97
N LYS A 51 5.58 -7.78 -4.26
CA LYS A 51 4.40 -8.50 -4.80
C LYS A 51 3.72 -7.72 -5.92
N GLY A 52 3.56 -6.41 -5.79
CA GLY A 52 2.93 -5.57 -6.80
C GLY A 52 3.67 -5.60 -8.13
N ARG A 53 5.02 -5.62 -8.11
CA ARG A 53 5.83 -5.84 -9.32
C ARG A 53 5.50 -7.18 -10.01
N LYS A 54 5.32 -8.25 -9.24
CA LYS A 54 4.94 -9.57 -9.77
C LYS A 54 3.52 -9.55 -10.37
N ILE A 55 2.57 -8.92 -9.69
CA ILE A 55 1.19 -8.78 -10.19
C ILE A 55 1.18 -8.01 -11.50
N SER A 56 1.88 -6.87 -11.59
CA SER A 56 1.96 -6.07 -12.82
C SER A 56 2.51 -6.89 -13.99
N ALA A 57 3.59 -7.66 -13.77
CA ALA A 57 4.15 -8.55 -14.79
C ALA A 57 3.20 -9.69 -15.20
N MET A 58 2.33 -10.16 -14.29
CA MET A 58 1.29 -11.15 -14.62
C MET A 58 0.19 -10.51 -15.45
N LEU A 59 -0.27 -9.31 -15.09
CA LEU A 59 -1.30 -8.57 -15.85
C LEU A 59 -0.83 -8.20 -17.27
N ASP A 60 0.46 -7.94 -17.49
CA ASP A 60 0.99 -7.69 -18.83
C ASP A 60 1.05 -8.96 -19.70
N LYS A 61 1.25 -10.13 -19.08
CA LYS A 61 1.36 -11.41 -19.78
C LYS A 61 0.04 -12.10 -20.00
N THR A 62 -0.94 -11.78 -19.16
CA THR A 62 -2.24 -12.45 -19.15
C THR A 62 -3.30 -11.42 -19.49
N GLU A 63 -4.10 -11.68 -20.52
CA GLU A 63 -5.32 -10.92 -20.82
C GLU A 63 -6.44 -11.20 -19.79
N ASN A 64 -6.06 -11.46 -18.53
CA ASN A 64 -7.00 -11.77 -17.47
C ASN A 64 -7.77 -10.51 -17.09
N ILE A 65 -9.09 -10.62 -17.14
CA ILE A 65 -10.01 -9.58 -16.67
C ILE A 65 -10.04 -9.63 -15.16
N ILE A 66 -9.64 -8.54 -14.52
CA ILE A 66 -9.81 -8.34 -13.08
C ILE A 66 -11.22 -7.80 -12.83
N ALA A 67 -11.94 -8.44 -11.92
CA ALA A 67 -13.30 -8.05 -11.56
C ALA A 67 -13.35 -6.64 -10.94
N ASP A 68 -14.41 -5.89 -11.20
CA ASP A 68 -14.57 -4.51 -10.71
C ASP A 68 -14.56 -4.46 -9.18
N GLU A 69 -15.09 -5.47 -8.50
CA GLU A 69 -15.07 -5.58 -7.05
C GLU A 69 -13.63 -5.60 -6.51
N THR A 70 -12.72 -6.26 -7.22
CA THR A 70 -11.31 -6.36 -6.86
C THR A 70 -10.60 -5.03 -7.11
N ILE A 71 -10.88 -4.35 -8.22
CA ILE A 71 -10.34 -3.02 -8.53
C ILE A 71 -10.83 -2.00 -7.49
N ASN A 72 -12.13 -2.01 -7.16
CA ASN A 72 -12.74 -1.14 -6.16
C ASN A 72 -12.17 -1.41 -4.76
N TYR A 73 -11.89 -2.68 -4.42
CA TYR A 73 -11.19 -3.01 -3.18
C TYR A 73 -9.79 -2.41 -3.15
N LEU A 74 -9.02 -2.56 -4.22
CA LEU A 74 -7.67 -2.01 -4.33
C LEU A 74 -7.67 -0.48 -4.20
N GLU A 75 -8.63 0.23 -4.81
CA GLU A 75 -8.81 1.68 -4.64
C GLU A 75 -9.07 2.09 -3.19
N LYS A 76 -9.93 1.34 -2.47
CA LYS A 76 -10.18 1.59 -1.05
C LYS A 76 -8.90 1.45 -0.22
N GLN A 77 -8.07 0.45 -0.51
CA GLN A 77 -6.81 0.24 0.21
C GLN A 77 -5.77 1.32 -0.15
N LYS A 78 -5.70 1.77 -1.41
CA LYS A 78 -4.89 2.93 -1.83
C LYS A 78 -5.23 4.16 -1.01
N ASN A 79 -6.52 4.48 -0.87
CA ASN A 79 -6.96 5.65 -0.11
C ASN A 79 -6.57 5.56 1.38
N LYS A 80 -6.56 4.35 1.96
CA LYS A 80 -6.06 4.13 3.33
C LYS A 80 -4.57 4.37 3.45
N LEU A 81 -3.76 3.84 2.52
CA LEU A 81 -2.32 4.06 2.50
C LEU A 81 -1.99 5.56 2.34
N LYS A 82 -2.70 6.27 1.48
CA LYS A 82 -2.61 7.73 1.35
C LYS A 82 -2.96 8.45 2.66
N GLY A 83 -4.03 8.04 3.33
CA GLY A 83 -4.41 8.57 4.64
C GLY A 83 -3.31 8.38 5.69
N LEU A 84 -2.70 7.19 5.71
CA LEU A 84 -1.57 6.86 6.59
C LEU A 84 -0.33 7.73 6.30
N SER A 85 0.07 7.88 5.03
CA SER A 85 1.17 8.75 4.63
C SER A 85 0.94 10.21 5.09
N ASN A 86 -0.28 10.72 4.87
CA ASN A 86 -0.64 12.07 5.32
C ASN A 86 -0.56 12.24 6.84
N TYR A 87 -1.02 11.23 7.59
CA TYR A 87 -0.89 11.21 9.04
C TYR A 87 0.58 11.24 9.48
N LEU A 88 1.43 10.41 8.89
CA LEU A 88 2.86 10.37 9.22
C LEU A 88 3.55 11.71 8.93
N LYS A 89 3.19 12.39 7.83
CA LYS A 89 3.65 13.76 7.52
C LYS A 89 3.22 14.76 8.61
N GLN A 90 2.00 14.64 9.14
CA GLN A 90 1.54 15.46 10.26
C GLN A 90 2.27 15.12 11.57
N CYS A 91 2.52 13.84 11.85
CA CYS A 91 3.36 13.41 12.97
C CYS A 91 4.73 14.07 12.88
N ARG A 92 5.38 14.01 11.72
CA ARG A 92 6.65 14.71 11.50
C ARG A 92 6.58 16.20 11.86
N GLY A 93 5.59 16.92 11.32
CA GLY A 93 5.44 18.36 11.52
C GLY A 93 5.10 18.77 12.96
N THR A 94 4.33 17.95 13.68
CA THR A 94 3.97 18.18 15.09
C THR A 94 5.07 17.75 16.05
N GLN A 95 5.80 16.70 15.72
CA GLN A 95 6.91 16.17 16.51
C GLN A 95 8.14 17.07 16.50
N HIS A 96 8.33 17.94 15.50
CA HIS A 96 9.37 18.98 15.56
C HIS A 96 9.21 19.97 16.73
N LYS A 97 8.05 20.01 17.40
CA LYS A 97 7.79 20.91 18.54
C LYS A 97 8.04 20.27 19.91
N LYS A 98 8.32 18.97 19.99
CA LYS A 98 8.62 18.23 21.23
C LYS A 98 9.95 17.50 21.05
N GLU A 99 10.86 17.58 22.02
CA GLU A 99 12.18 16.93 21.98
C GLU A 99 12.07 15.41 21.74
N ILE A 100 12.10 14.99 20.48
CA ILE A 100 12.00 13.60 20.07
C ILE A 100 13.36 13.13 19.57
N LYS A 101 13.71 11.89 19.91
CA LYS A 101 14.97 11.24 19.52
C LYS A 101 15.08 11.19 17.98
N SER A 102 16.28 11.45 17.44
CA SER A 102 16.50 11.51 15.99
C SER A 102 16.04 10.24 15.24
N THR A 103 16.11 9.08 15.89
CA THR A 103 15.72 7.78 15.33
C THR A 103 14.24 7.71 14.94
N THR A 104 13.34 8.30 15.73
CA THR A 104 11.90 8.28 15.42
C THR A 104 11.59 9.14 14.19
N LEU A 105 12.25 10.29 14.04
CA LEU A 105 12.10 11.15 12.86
C LEU A 105 12.56 10.44 11.59
N ILE A 106 13.71 9.74 11.64
CA ILE A 106 14.23 8.94 10.52
C ILE A 106 13.21 7.87 10.11
N LEU A 107 12.64 7.14 11.08
CA LEU A 107 11.63 6.12 10.80
C LEU A 107 10.35 6.69 10.20
N ILE A 108 9.92 7.89 10.63
CA ILE A 108 8.78 8.56 10.01
C ILE A 108 9.09 8.95 8.57
N ASP A 109 10.27 9.52 8.30
CA ASP A 109 10.68 9.89 6.94
C ASP A 109 10.71 8.67 6.01
N GLU A 110 11.28 7.56 6.48
CA GLU A 110 11.31 6.30 5.73
C GLU A 110 9.92 5.72 5.51
N ALA A 111 9.07 5.71 6.55
CA ALA A 111 7.69 5.24 6.45
C ALA A 111 6.85 6.10 5.49
N VAL A 112 7.03 7.42 5.49
CA VAL A 112 6.39 8.33 4.53
C VAL A 112 6.82 8.00 3.11
N HIS A 113 8.12 7.91 2.88
CA HIS A 113 8.69 7.63 1.57
C HIS A 113 8.15 6.31 1.00
N ILE A 114 8.19 5.22 1.79
CA ILE A 114 7.74 3.92 1.32
C ILE A 114 6.23 3.85 1.10
N CYS A 115 5.43 4.58 1.90
CA CYS A 115 3.99 4.69 1.67
C CYS A 115 3.66 5.47 0.39
N ASP A 116 4.44 6.50 0.06
CA ASP A 116 4.28 7.25 -1.18
C ASP A 116 4.62 6.38 -2.40
N GLU A 117 5.71 5.61 -2.36
CA GLU A 117 6.02 4.61 -3.41
C GLU A 117 4.93 3.53 -3.54
N GLY A 118 4.43 3.03 -2.41
CA GLY A 118 3.33 2.06 -2.39
C GLY A 118 2.07 2.62 -3.06
N ASN A 119 1.71 3.87 -2.77
CA ASN A 119 0.57 4.55 -3.39
C ASN A 119 0.71 4.64 -4.91
N GLU A 120 1.88 5.05 -5.41
CA GLU A 120 2.14 5.13 -6.85
C GLU A 120 2.02 3.76 -7.53
N GLN A 121 2.53 2.71 -6.89
CA GLN A 121 2.44 1.36 -7.44
C GLN A 121 0.98 0.86 -7.47
N MET A 122 0.21 1.08 -6.41
CA MET A 122 -1.21 0.72 -6.37
C MET A 122 -1.98 1.45 -7.47
N GLU A 123 -1.69 2.73 -7.70
CA GLU A 123 -2.29 3.52 -8.78
C GLU A 123 -1.98 2.97 -10.16
N LYS A 124 -0.72 2.61 -10.43
CA LYS A 124 -0.31 1.96 -11.67
C LYS A 124 -1.04 0.64 -11.89
N LEU A 125 -1.17 -0.20 -10.86
CA LEU A 125 -1.88 -1.47 -10.93
C LEU A 125 -3.39 -1.29 -11.21
N ILE A 126 -4.04 -0.32 -10.55
CA ILE A 126 -5.45 0.02 -10.81
C ILE A 126 -5.63 0.44 -12.27
N HIS A 127 -4.75 1.33 -12.77
CA HIS A 127 -4.81 1.80 -14.14
C HIS A 127 -4.62 0.66 -15.15
N GLN A 128 -3.64 -0.21 -14.91
CA GLN A 128 -3.38 -1.38 -15.75
C GLN A 128 -4.57 -2.34 -15.77
N ALA A 129 -5.14 -2.68 -14.61
CA ALA A 129 -6.31 -3.55 -14.50
C ALA A 129 -7.54 -2.98 -15.26
N ARG A 130 -7.76 -1.66 -15.19
CA ARG A 130 -8.82 -0.97 -15.96
C ARG A 130 -8.56 -1.03 -17.46
N LYS A 131 -7.32 -0.80 -17.89
CA LYS A 131 -6.94 -0.81 -19.31
C LYS A 131 -7.16 -2.19 -19.94
N THR A 132 -6.71 -3.26 -19.29
CA THR A 132 -6.91 -4.64 -19.78
C THR A 132 -8.39 -4.93 -20.02
N ARG A 133 -9.27 -4.45 -19.12
CA ARG A 133 -10.72 -4.59 -19.27
C ARG A 133 -11.27 -3.85 -20.49
N CYS A 134 -10.88 -2.58 -20.70
CA CYS A 134 -11.37 -1.79 -21.83
C CYS A 134 -10.97 -2.39 -23.19
N LEU A 135 -9.76 -2.96 -23.30
CA LEU A 135 -9.28 -3.55 -24.56
C LEU A 135 -10.08 -4.80 -24.95
N LEU A 136 -10.48 -5.62 -23.98
CA LEU A 136 -11.26 -6.83 -24.22
C LEU A 136 -12.73 -6.55 -24.54
N TRP A 137 -13.26 -5.38 -24.14
CA TRP A 137 -14.59 -4.93 -24.58
C TRP A 137 -14.62 -4.42 -26.02
N LEU A 138 -13.48 -3.94 -26.53
CA LEU A 138 -13.34 -3.44 -27.90
C LEU A 138 -12.98 -4.54 -28.91
N HIS A 139 -12.49 -5.68 -28.42
CA HIS A 139 -12.14 -6.86 -29.20
C HIS A 139 -12.71 -8.13 -28.54
N PRO A 140 -14.02 -8.38 -28.66
CA PRO A 140 -14.67 -9.58 -28.10
C PRO A 140 -14.32 -10.87 -28.86
#